data_AF-A0A2D7Y5Q4-F1
#
_entry.id   AF-A0A2D7Y5Q4-F1
#
_cell.length_a   1.000
_cell.length_b   1.000
_cell.length_c   1.000
_cell.angle_alpha   90.00
_cell.angle_beta   90.00
_cell.angle_gamma   90.00
#
_symmetry.space_group_name_H-M   'P 1'
#
loop_
_entity.id
_entity.type
_entity.pdbx_description
1 polymer ?
#
loop_
_entity_poly.entity_id
_entity_poly.type
_entity_poly.pdbx_seq_one_letter_code
_entity_poly.pdbx_strand_id
1 'polypeptide(L)'
;MRVLVIEDNDRLSELLAEGLSRRGFSCDTAGSLSCAADFLAVTRYDGIMLDLGLPDGDGVDWLKSLPSDHAPVLVLTARSTIGERVTGLDAGADDYMVKPADPDEIAARLRAMMRRPGARGVTALEVGVLRFDPATREAQYRDIPLRLGRRESGLLESLMR
;
A
#
# COMPACT_ATOMS: atom_id res chain seq x y z
N MET A 1 -7.53 -4.13 2.39
CA MET A 1 -6.14 -3.61 2.30
C MET A 1 -6.10 -2.11 2.60
N ARG A 2 -5.36 -1.70 3.63
CA ARG A 2 -5.19 -0.31 4.06
C ARG A 2 -3.83 0.24 3.59
N VAL A 3 -3.83 1.41 2.95
CA VAL A 3 -2.64 2.06 2.38
C VAL A 3 -2.45 3.44 3.00
N LEU A 4 -1.22 3.75 3.41
CA LEU A 4 -0.84 5.10 3.80
C LEU A 4 -0.31 5.83 2.56
N VAL A 5 -0.90 6.97 2.23
CA VAL A 5 -0.47 7.84 1.13
C VAL A 5 0.27 9.05 1.71
N ILE A 6 1.56 9.16 1.42
CA ILE A 6 2.43 10.23 1.91
C ILE A 6 2.71 11.18 0.75
N GLU A 7 2.04 12.33 0.75
CA GLU A 7 1.99 13.30 -0.35
C GLU A 7 1.65 14.68 0.23
N ASP A 8 2.47 15.69 -0.03
CA ASP A 8 2.29 17.05 0.51
C ASP A 8 1.24 17.87 -0.26
N ASN A 9 0.95 17.48 -1.51
CA ASN A 9 -0.12 18.10 -2.28
C ASN A 9 -1.49 17.51 -1.93
N ASP A 10 -2.24 18.22 -1.08
CA ASP A 10 -3.59 17.80 -0.62
C ASP A 10 -4.48 17.32 -1.76
N ARG A 11 -4.57 18.09 -2.86
CA ARG A 11 -5.42 17.76 -4.01
C ARG A 11 -4.99 16.46 -4.71
N LEU A 12 -3.69 16.23 -4.84
CA LEU A 12 -3.16 15.00 -5.42
C LEU A 12 -3.40 13.82 -4.46
N SER A 13 -3.18 14.01 -3.17
CA SER A 13 -3.42 12.99 -2.13
C SER A 13 -4.87 12.52 -2.12
N GLU A 14 -5.84 13.45 -2.22
CA GLU A 14 -7.27 13.17 -2.31
C GLU A 14 -7.61 12.40 -3.59
N LEU A 15 -7.09 12.84 -4.74
CA LEU A 15 -7.32 12.18 -6.03
C LEU A 15 -6.79 10.74 -6.03
N LEU A 16 -5.60 10.53 -5.46
CA LEU A 16 -4.99 9.22 -5.30
C LEU A 16 -5.81 8.33 -4.37
N ALA A 17 -6.20 8.85 -3.20
CA ALA A 17 -7.03 8.13 -2.23
C ALA A 17 -8.39 7.72 -2.81
N GLU A 18 -9.07 8.62 -3.52
CA GLU A 18 -10.32 8.30 -4.22
C GLU A 18 -10.13 7.25 -5.32
N GLY A 19 -9.06 7.41 -6.13
CA GLY A 19 -8.71 6.47 -7.18
C GLY A 19 -8.49 5.06 -6.64
N LEU A 20 -7.75 4.94 -5.53
CA LEU A 20 -7.48 3.67 -4.86
C LEU A 20 -8.71 3.12 -4.14
N SER A 21 -9.54 3.97 -3.53
CA SER A 21 -10.81 3.58 -2.90
C SER A 21 -11.76 2.89 -3.87
N ARG A 22 -11.91 3.45 -5.09
CA ARG A 22 -12.67 2.82 -6.19
C ARG A 22 -12.08 1.48 -6.64
N ARG A 23 -10.87 1.11 -6.21
CA ARG A 23 -10.17 -0.14 -6.53
C ARG A 23 -10.06 -1.09 -5.34
N GLY A 24 -10.74 -0.77 -4.23
CA GLY A 24 -10.91 -1.64 -3.07
C GLY A 24 -9.89 -1.45 -1.94
N PHE A 25 -9.13 -0.34 -1.97
CA PHE A 25 -8.23 0.05 -0.88
C PHE A 25 -8.93 1.00 0.10
N SER A 26 -8.49 1.01 1.35
CA SER A 26 -8.81 2.06 2.31
C SER A 26 -7.55 2.91 2.49
N CYS A 27 -7.65 4.22 2.32
CA CYS A 27 -6.49 5.11 2.30
C CYS A 27 -6.55 6.11 3.45
N ASP A 28 -5.44 6.28 4.15
CA ASP A 28 -5.18 7.47 4.96
C ASP A 28 -4.13 8.32 4.23
N THR A 29 -4.20 9.64 4.41
CA THR A 29 -3.27 10.59 3.79
C THR A 29 -2.44 11.30 4.84
N ALA A 30 -1.15 11.48 4.56
CA ALA A 30 -0.21 12.23 5.37
C ALA A 30 0.53 13.25 4.50
N GLY A 31 0.46 14.53 4.87
CA GLY A 31 1.09 15.63 4.13
C GLY A 31 2.60 15.81 4.39
N SER A 32 3.16 15.00 5.29
CA SER A 32 4.55 15.13 5.75
C SER A 32 5.08 13.81 6.31
N LEU A 33 6.40 13.68 6.40
CA LEU A 33 7.06 12.51 6.98
C LEU A 33 6.75 12.38 8.48
N SER A 34 6.70 13.51 9.18
CA SER A 34 6.29 13.58 10.58
C SER A 34 4.86 13.04 10.81
N CYS A 35 3.90 13.49 9.99
CA CYS A 35 2.52 13.01 10.04
C CYS A 35 2.45 11.51 9.72
N ALA A 36 3.22 11.04 8.72
CA ALA A 36 3.29 9.63 8.39
C ALA A 36 3.83 8.77 9.55
N ALA A 37 4.81 9.28 10.31
CA ALA A 37 5.33 8.60 11.49
C ALA A 37 4.25 8.45 12.58
N ASP A 38 3.45 9.48 12.81
CA ASP A 38 2.32 9.43 13.76
C ASP A 38 1.29 8.36 13.36
N PHE A 39 0.94 8.28 12.08
CA PHE A 39 0.06 7.23 11.56
C PHE A 39 0.63 5.84 11.76
N LEU A 40 1.91 5.64 11.42
CA LEU A 40 2.60 4.35 11.56
C LEU A 40 2.78 3.91 13.02
N ALA A 41 2.82 4.85 13.96
CA ALA A 41 2.92 4.55 15.39
C ALA A 41 1.65 3.90 15.95
N VAL A 42 0.48 4.19 15.38
CA VAL A 42 -0.82 3.74 15.91
C VAL A 42 -1.59 2.80 14.98
N THR A 43 -1.22 2.73 13.70
CA THR A 43 -1.92 1.95 12.68
C THR A 43 -0.96 1.06 11.91
N ARG A 44 -1.36 -0.20 11.72
CA ARG A 44 -0.68 -1.10 10.77
C ARG A 44 -1.27 -0.92 9.37
N TYR A 45 -0.40 -0.73 8.39
CA TYR A 45 -0.76 -0.63 6.98
C TYR A 45 -0.35 -1.89 6.23
N ASP A 46 -1.10 -2.23 5.18
CA ASP A 46 -0.75 -3.31 4.26
C ASP A 46 0.24 -2.81 3.19
N GLY A 47 0.37 -1.50 2.99
CA GLY A 47 1.43 -0.88 2.17
C GLY A 47 1.46 0.64 2.28
N ILE A 48 2.53 1.23 1.78
CA ILE A 48 2.80 2.66 1.84
C ILE A 48 3.04 3.16 0.42
N MET A 49 2.47 4.31 0.07
CA MET A 49 2.81 5.07 -1.12
C MET A 49 3.49 6.37 -0.71
N LEU A 50 4.70 6.60 -1.22
CA LEU A 50 5.59 7.67 -0.76
C LEU A 50 5.99 8.58 -1.92
N ASP A 51 5.75 9.89 -1.81
CA ASP A 51 6.51 10.88 -2.58
C ASP A 51 7.84 11.18 -1.88
N LEU A 52 8.90 11.36 -2.66
CA LEU A 52 10.22 11.79 -2.19
C LEU A 52 10.32 13.31 -2.03
N GLY A 53 9.40 14.08 -2.62
CA GLY A 53 9.37 15.53 -2.58
C GLY A 53 8.57 16.10 -1.42
N LEU A 54 8.91 15.76 -0.18
CA LEU A 54 8.17 16.22 1.01
C LEU A 54 8.81 17.46 1.66
N PRO A 55 8.01 18.33 2.32
CA PRO A 55 8.49 19.60 2.86
C PRO A 55 9.39 19.47 4.10
N ASP A 56 9.33 18.35 4.81
CA ASP A 56 10.01 18.13 6.10
C ASP A 56 11.18 17.12 6.04
N GLY A 57 11.59 16.69 4.85
CA GLY A 57 12.78 15.85 4.66
C GLY A 57 12.83 15.12 3.32
N ASP A 58 13.94 14.41 3.05
CA ASP A 58 14.05 13.55 1.88
C ASP A 58 13.42 12.18 2.16
N GLY A 59 12.42 11.80 1.35
CA GLY A 59 11.75 10.50 1.47
C GLY A 59 12.70 9.31 1.32
N VAL A 60 13.85 9.45 0.64
CA VAL A 60 14.86 8.39 0.52
C VAL A 60 15.49 8.09 1.88
N ASP A 61 15.80 9.11 2.67
CA ASP A 61 16.41 8.91 3.98
C ASP A 61 15.38 8.40 5.00
N TRP A 62 14.13 8.83 4.87
CA TRP A 62 13.03 8.25 5.63
C TRP A 62 12.83 6.76 5.33
N LEU A 63 12.87 6.37 4.05
CA LEU A 63 12.76 4.99 3.61
C LEU A 63 13.86 4.11 4.23
N LYS A 64 15.11 4.58 4.26
CA LYS A 64 16.23 3.88 4.93
C LYS A 64 16.04 3.76 6.45
N SER A 65 15.28 4.68 7.06
CA SER A 65 15.03 4.68 8.51
C SER A 65 13.92 3.70 8.93
N LEU A 66 13.15 3.18 7.98
CA LEU A 66 12.09 2.22 8.27
C LEU A 66 12.66 0.90 8.81
N PRO A 67 11.96 0.24 9.74
CA PRO A 67 12.37 -1.06 10.25
C PRO A 67 12.26 -2.12 9.14
N SER A 68 13.11 -3.16 9.18
CA SER A 68 13.17 -4.19 8.13
C SER A 68 11.84 -4.94 7.87
N ASP A 69 10.89 -4.90 8.80
CA ASP A 69 9.56 -5.52 8.69
C ASP A 69 8.44 -4.50 8.38
N HIS A 70 8.79 -3.33 7.84
CA HIS A 70 7.84 -2.31 7.42
C HIS A 70 6.86 -2.84 6.35
N ALA A 71 5.70 -2.18 6.23
CA ALA A 71 4.79 -2.46 5.13
C ALA A 71 5.47 -2.11 3.80
N PRO A 72 5.25 -2.85 2.71
CA PRO A 72 5.94 -2.63 1.45
C PRO A 72 5.71 -1.20 0.94
N VAL A 73 6.74 -0.59 0.34
CA VAL A 73 6.73 0.83 -0.08
C VAL A 73 6.77 0.97 -1.60
N LEU A 74 5.77 1.67 -2.14
CA LEU A 74 5.73 2.14 -3.53
C LEU A 74 6.15 3.61 -3.55
N VAL A 75 7.29 3.90 -4.17
CA VAL A 75 7.68 5.30 -4.40
C VAL A 75 6.92 5.82 -5.62
N LEU A 76 6.23 6.96 -5.48
CA LEU A 76 5.54 7.65 -6.55
C LEU A 76 6.03 9.11 -6.59
N THR A 77 6.88 9.46 -7.57
CA THR A 77 7.57 10.76 -7.57
C THR A 77 7.79 11.32 -8.97
N ALA A 78 8.10 12.62 -9.08
CA ALA A 78 8.49 13.25 -10.34
C ALA A 78 9.96 12.97 -10.73
N ARG A 79 10.79 12.51 -9.79
CA ARG A 79 12.18 12.11 -10.02
C ARG A 79 12.24 10.89 -10.95
N SER A 80 12.82 11.04 -12.14
CA SER A 80 12.65 10.08 -13.25
C SER A 80 13.94 9.51 -13.81
N THR A 81 15.10 10.03 -13.39
CA THR A 81 16.38 9.55 -13.87
C THR A 81 16.62 8.11 -13.41
N ILE A 82 17.44 7.38 -14.17
CA ILE A 82 17.80 6.00 -13.79
C ILE A 82 18.51 6.00 -12.44
N GLY A 83 19.40 6.97 -12.18
CA GLY A 83 20.12 7.08 -10.91
C GLY A 83 19.20 7.28 -9.71
N GLU A 84 18.19 8.15 -9.82
CA GLU A 84 17.20 8.38 -8.75
C GLU A 84 16.37 7.12 -8.47
N ARG A 85 15.97 6.42 -9.53
CA ARG A 85 15.19 5.17 -9.41
C ARG A 85 15.98 4.06 -8.72
N VAL A 86 17.24 3.88 -9.12
CA VAL A 86 18.16 2.93 -8.48
C VAL A 86 18.36 3.31 -7.01
N THR A 87 18.58 4.59 -6.73
CA THR A 87 18.75 5.09 -5.35
C THR A 87 17.52 4.80 -4.48
N GLY A 88 16.31 5.00 -5.01
CA GLY A 88 15.07 4.71 -4.26
C GLY A 88 14.87 3.21 -4.00
N LEU A 89 15.16 2.36 -4.97
CA LEU A 89 15.08 0.90 -4.80
C LEU A 89 16.13 0.37 -3.83
N ASP A 90 17.38 0.82 -3.95
CA ASP A 90 18.48 0.45 -3.05
C ASP A 90 18.25 0.97 -1.61
N ALA A 91 17.47 2.04 -1.46
CA ALA A 91 17.07 2.58 -0.16
C ALA A 91 15.97 1.77 0.55
N GLY A 92 15.37 0.77 -0.12
CA GLY A 92 14.37 -0.12 0.47
C GLY A 92 12.97 -0.05 -0.15
N ALA A 93 12.80 0.62 -1.29
CA ALA A 93 11.51 0.64 -1.97
C ALA A 93 11.24 -0.70 -2.65
N ASP A 94 10.02 -1.22 -2.53
CA ASP A 94 9.60 -2.45 -3.20
C ASP A 94 9.32 -2.24 -4.69
N ASP A 95 8.87 -1.04 -5.05
CA ASP A 95 8.62 -0.61 -6.42
C ASP A 95 8.73 0.92 -6.54
N TYR A 96 8.89 1.41 -7.77
CA TYR A 96 9.09 2.81 -8.08
C TYR A 96 8.32 3.21 -9.34
N MET A 97 7.54 4.29 -9.24
CA MET A 97 6.75 4.87 -10.32
C MET A 97 7.01 6.37 -10.47
N VAL A 98 7.07 6.81 -11.73
CA VAL A 98 7.23 8.21 -12.09
C VAL A 98 5.85 8.83 -12.33
N LYS A 99 5.61 10.03 -11.79
CA LYS A 99 4.40 10.83 -12.07
C LYS A 99 4.47 11.41 -13.50
N PRO A 100 3.35 11.48 -14.25
CA PRO A 100 2.00 11.04 -13.88
C PRO A 100 1.81 9.52 -14.05
N ALA A 101 1.05 8.91 -13.14
CA ALA A 101 0.77 7.48 -13.15
C ALA A 101 -0.74 7.20 -13.22
N ASP A 102 -1.11 6.13 -13.93
CA ASP A 102 -2.50 5.70 -14.03
C ASP A 102 -2.95 5.05 -12.69
N PRO A 103 -4.10 5.44 -12.11
CA PRO A 103 -4.61 4.82 -10.88
C PRO A 103 -4.81 3.29 -10.97
N ASP A 104 -5.09 2.73 -12.15
CA ASP A 104 -5.12 1.28 -12.36
C ASP A 104 -3.73 0.65 -12.29
N GLU A 105 -2.70 1.32 -12.81
CA GLU A 105 -1.32 0.86 -12.70
C GLU A 105 -0.82 0.91 -11.25
N ILE A 106 -1.06 2.02 -10.54
CA ILE A 106 -0.72 2.17 -9.12
C ILE A 106 -1.37 1.03 -8.31
N ALA A 107 -2.67 0.80 -8.51
CA ALA A 107 -3.40 -0.25 -7.80
C ALA A 107 -2.88 -1.65 -8.12
N ALA A 108 -2.49 -1.92 -9.37
CA ALA A 108 -1.93 -3.20 -9.76
C ALA A 108 -0.58 -3.45 -9.09
N ARG A 109 0.31 -2.44 -9.04
CA ARG A 109 1.62 -2.53 -8.41
C ARG A 109 1.52 -2.69 -6.89
N LEU A 110 0.64 -1.92 -6.23
CA LEU A 110 0.32 -2.10 -4.82
C LEU A 110 -0.14 -3.54 -4.52
N ARG A 111 -1.05 -4.12 -5.31
CA ARG A 111 -1.44 -5.53 -5.11
C ARG A 111 -0.27 -6.50 -5.32
N ALA A 112 0.58 -6.25 -6.33
CA ALA A 112 1.69 -7.12 -6.66
C ALA A 112 2.76 -7.17 -5.55
N MET A 113 3.14 -6.01 -4.99
CA MET A 113 4.12 -5.92 -3.89
C MET A 113 3.57 -6.52 -2.60
N MET A 114 2.30 -6.28 -2.27
CA MET A 114 1.64 -6.81 -1.07
C MET A 114 1.44 -8.34 -1.10
N ARG A 115 1.52 -8.96 -2.28
CA ARG A 115 1.42 -10.43 -2.44
C ARG A 115 2.74 -11.15 -2.13
N ARG A 116 3.89 -10.46 -2.05
CA ARG A 116 5.20 -11.11 -1.91
C ARG A 116 5.26 -11.91 -0.58
N PRO A 117 5.55 -13.22 -0.61
CA PRO A 117 5.51 -14.11 0.57
C PRO A 117 6.47 -13.79 1.73
N GLY A 118 7.32 -12.76 1.60
CA GLY A 118 8.32 -12.38 2.61
C GLY A 118 8.05 -11.06 3.33
N ALA A 119 7.17 -10.18 2.83
CA ALA A 119 6.94 -8.84 3.38
C ALA A 119 5.87 -8.80 4.50
N ARG A 120 5.86 -9.84 5.36
CA ARG A 120 4.67 -10.42 6.02
C ARG A 120 3.85 -11.18 5.00
N GLY A 121 4.12 -12.48 4.90
CA GLY A 121 3.26 -13.40 4.16
C GLY A 121 1.83 -13.13 4.57
N VAL A 122 1.02 -12.63 3.64
CA VAL A 122 -0.43 -12.64 3.78
C VAL A 122 -0.80 -14.12 3.79
N THR A 123 -0.72 -14.75 4.96
CA THR A 123 -1.43 -15.98 5.22
C THR A 123 -2.87 -15.67 4.89
N ALA A 124 -3.49 -16.50 4.05
CA ALA A 124 -4.94 -16.48 3.91
C ALA A 124 -5.54 -16.31 5.31
N LEU A 125 -6.45 -15.35 5.48
CA LEU A 125 -7.15 -15.20 6.74
C LEU A 125 -7.97 -16.47 6.93
N GLU A 126 -7.76 -17.17 8.04
CA GLU A 126 -8.42 -18.43 8.34
C GLU A 126 -9.23 -18.30 9.62
N VAL A 127 -10.54 -18.55 9.52
CA VAL A 127 -11.46 -18.62 10.66
C VAL A 127 -12.20 -19.96 10.57
N GLY A 128 -11.69 -20.96 11.28
CA GLY A 128 -12.20 -22.33 11.17
C GLY A 128 -12.02 -22.89 9.76
N VAL A 129 -13.14 -23.19 9.09
CA VAL A 129 -13.15 -23.71 7.70
C VAL A 129 -13.36 -22.64 6.64
N LEU A 130 -13.37 -21.36 7.05
CA LEU A 130 -13.46 -20.21 6.16
C LEU A 130 -12.04 -19.69 5.88
N ARG A 131 -11.69 -19.55 4.61
CA ARG A 131 -10.41 -19.02 4.15
C ARG A 131 -10.67 -17.81 3.27
N PHE A 132 -9.87 -16.77 3.41
CA PHE A 132 -9.93 -15.58 2.57
C PHE A 132 -8.52 -15.16 2.17
N ASP A 133 -8.29 -14.92 0.88
CA ASP A 133 -7.05 -14.35 0.37
C ASP A 133 -7.25 -12.84 0.16
N PRO A 134 -6.66 -11.97 1.00
CA PRO A 134 -6.75 -10.52 0.84
C PRO A 134 -6.18 -9.97 -0.46
N ALA A 135 -5.24 -10.68 -1.09
CA ALA A 135 -4.59 -10.24 -2.33
C ALA A 135 -5.49 -10.48 -3.55
N THR A 136 -6.14 -11.65 -3.63
CA THR A 136 -7.07 -11.97 -4.73
C THR A 136 -8.51 -11.57 -4.42
N ARG A 137 -8.82 -11.31 -3.16
CA ARG A 137 -10.18 -11.13 -2.61
C ARG A 137 -11.07 -12.36 -2.83
N GLU A 138 -10.46 -13.54 -2.97
CA GLU A 138 -11.17 -14.81 -3.09
C GLU A 138 -11.44 -15.39 -1.69
N ALA A 139 -12.64 -15.92 -1.50
CA ALA A 139 -13.04 -16.57 -0.26
C ALA A 139 -13.45 -18.02 -0.54
N GLN A 140 -13.22 -18.91 0.42
CA GLN A 140 -13.61 -20.31 0.36
C GLN A 140 -14.19 -20.76 1.70
N TYR A 141 -15.29 -21.53 1.66
CA TYR A 141 -15.83 -22.21 2.84
C TYR A 141 -15.78 -23.72 2.61
N ARG A 142 -15.02 -24.45 3.43
CA ARG A 142 -14.79 -25.90 3.25
C ARG A 142 -14.28 -26.22 1.83
N ASP A 143 -13.29 -25.44 1.38
CA ASP A 143 -12.68 -25.52 0.04
C ASP A 143 -13.63 -25.26 -1.14
N ILE A 144 -14.85 -24.76 -0.89
CA ILE A 144 -15.79 -24.33 -1.92
C ILE A 144 -15.65 -22.81 -2.12
N PRO A 145 -15.31 -22.34 -3.34
CA PRO A 145 -15.22 -20.91 -3.62
C PRO A 145 -16.55 -20.17 -3.40
N LEU A 146 -16.48 -19.07 -2.66
CA LEU A 146 -17.61 -18.16 -2.45
C LEU A 146 -17.54 -17.04 -3.50
N ARG A 147 -18.64 -16.82 -4.21
CA ARG A 147 -18.78 -15.67 -5.12
C ARG A 147 -19.26 -14.47 -4.32
N LEU A 148 -18.32 -13.58 -3.97
CA LEU A 148 -18.61 -12.37 -3.22
C LEU A 148 -18.47 -11.14 -4.11
N GLY A 149 -19.42 -10.22 -4.01
CA GLY A 149 -19.30 -8.88 -4.55
C GLY A 149 -18.19 -8.08 -3.84
N ARG A 150 -17.81 -6.94 -4.42
CA ARG A 150 -16.73 -6.11 -3.86
C ARG A 150 -17.01 -5.61 -2.44
N ARG A 151 -18.25 -5.24 -2.13
CA ARG A 151 -18.66 -4.79 -0.78
C ARG A 151 -18.62 -5.94 0.23
N GLU A 152 -19.10 -7.11 -0.18
CA GLU A 152 -19.14 -8.31 0.66
C GLU A 152 -17.73 -8.82 0.98
N SER A 153 -16.84 -8.89 -0.01
CA SER A 153 -15.42 -9.23 0.21
C SER A 153 -14.71 -8.21 1.11
N GLY A 154 -15.02 -6.92 0.98
CA GLY A 154 -14.46 -5.88 1.84
C GLY A 154 -14.93 -6.01 3.30
N LEU A 155 -16.22 -6.29 3.50
CA LEU A 155 -16.76 -6.56 4.83
C LEU A 155 -16.16 -7.83 5.43
N LEU A 156 -16.05 -8.90 4.65
CA LEU A 156 -15.48 -10.17 5.10
C LEU A 156 -14.02 -10.00 5.53
N GLU A 157 -13.19 -9.34 4.71
CA GLU A 157 -11.80 -9.03 5.07
C GLU A 157 -11.73 -8.26 6.40
N SER A 158 -12.62 -7.30 6.61
CA SER A 158 -12.66 -6.50 7.84
C SER A 158 -13.11 -7.30 9.07
N LEU A 159 -13.93 -8.34 8.92
CA LEU A 159 -14.40 -9.18 10.02
C LEU A 159 -13.41 -10.30 10.38
N MET A 160 -12.53 -10.68 9.46
CA MET A 160 -11.55 -11.76 9.63
C MET A 160 -10.18 -11.28 10.13
N ARG A 161 -9.98 -9.96 10.28
CA ARG A 161 -8.79 -9.34 10.88
C ARG A 161 -9.08 -8.94 12.33
#